data_AF-A0A954RU09-F1
#
_entry.id   AF-A0A954RU09-F1
#
_cell.length_a   1.000
_cell.length_b   1.000
_cell.length_c   1.000
_cell.angle_alpha   90.00
_cell.angle_beta   90.00
_cell.angle_gamma   90.00
#
_symmetry.space_group_name_H-M   'P 1'
#
loop_
_entity.id
_entity.type
_entity.pdbx_description
1 polymer ?
#
loop_
_entity_poly.entity_id
_entity_poly.type
_entity_poly.pdbx_seq_one_letter_code
_entity_poly.pdbx_strand_id
1 'polypeptide(L)'
;MPAKSRTRQRKTPRIQKENAFHQRLGGLTYSQACALLGDDGAQLLRHGDQAFDIDLDRDVYLGGDLLRVRIEDERLTNKLAIVTLTQQSARRRQLQTNCDQCDVPCVHLGAALHYLLDSK
;
A
#
# COMPACT_ATOMS: atom_id res chain seq x y z
N MET A 1 -31.35 7.88 -10.47
CA MET A 1 -30.23 8.41 -9.64
C MET A 1 -28.94 8.06 -10.36
N PRO A 2 -28.04 9.03 -10.63
CA PRO A 2 -27.12 8.97 -11.76
C PRO A 2 -25.96 7.99 -11.56
N ALA A 3 -25.65 7.28 -12.65
CA ALA A 3 -24.46 6.48 -12.85
C ALA A 3 -23.19 7.34 -12.76
N LYS A 4 -22.18 6.86 -12.04
CA LYS A 4 -20.79 7.29 -12.21
C LYS A 4 -19.95 6.08 -12.55
N SER A 5 -19.97 5.77 -13.83
CA SER A 5 -18.91 5.07 -14.55
C SER A 5 -17.55 5.72 -14.23
N ARG A 6 -16.61 4.94 -13.71
CA ARG A 6 -15.19 5.24 -13.81
C ARG A 6 -14.49 4.04 -14.42
N THR A 7 -14.05 4.28 -15.64
CA THR A 7 -13.26 3.45 -16.53
C THR A 7 -11.84 3.27 -16.00
N ARG A 8 -11.17 2.19 -16.46
CA ARG A 8 -9.71 1.95 -16.55
C ARG A 8 -9.05 1.44 -15.27
N GLN A 9 -8.12 0.48 -15.30
CA GLN A 9 -7.22 0.04 -16.37
C GLN A 9 -6.80 -1.42 -16.10
N ARG A 10 -6.69 -2.23 -17.16
CA ARG A 10 -6.08 -3.57 -17.11
C ARG A 10 -4.59 -3.42 -16.77
N LYS A 11 -4.14 -3.86 -15.59
CA LYS A 11 -2.71 -3.91 -15.26
C LYS A 11 -2.08 -5.17 -15.88
N THR A 12 -1.13 -4.91 -16.78
CA THR A 12 -0.24 -5.88 -17.44
C THR A 12 0.58 -6.71 -16.43
N PRO A 13 0.94 -7.96 -16.77
CA PRO A 13 1.69 -8.85 -15.87
C PRO A 13 3.14 -8.37 -15.77
N ARG A 14 3.54 -7.82 -14.62
CA ARG A 14 4.94 -7.45 -14.35
C ARG A 14 5.58 -8.49 -13.45
N ILE A 15 6.37 -9.33 -14.09
CA ILE A 15 6.94 -10.55 -13.55
C ILE A 15 8.30 -10.26 -12.89
N GLN A 16 8.53 -10.89 -11.71
CA GLN A 16 9.82 -11.37 -11.13
C GLN A 16 10.56 -10.65 -9.98
N LYS A 17 10.34 -9.36 -9.65
CA LYS A 17 10.96 -8.75 -8.44
C LYS A 17 10.11 -8.83 -7.16
N GLU A 18 8.89 -9.34 -7.31
CA GLU A 18 7.84 -9.41 -6.29
C GLU A 18 8.18 -10.33 -5.10
N ASN A 19 9.08 -11.30 -5.29
CA ASN A 19 9.09 -12.48 -4.43
C ASN A 19 9.69 -12.30 -3.03
N ALA A 20 10.75 -11.52 -2.82
CA ALA A 20 11.52 -11.62 -1.57
C ALA A 20 10.80 -11.03 -0.33
N PHE A 21 10.16 -9.86 -0.48
CA PHE A 21 9.41 -9.23 0.62
C PHE A 21 7.99 -9.73 0.69
N HIS A 22 7.33 -9.97 -0.46
CA HIS A 22 5.97 -10.51 -0.47
C HIS A 22 5.94 -11.95 0.06
N GLN A 23 6.97 -12.78 -0.18
CA GLN A 23 7.07 -14.09 0.49
C GLN A 23 7.22 -13.96 2.01
N ARG A 24 7.99 -12.97 2.50
CA ARG A 24 8.14 -12.74 3.96
C ARG A 24 6.85 -12.21 4.59
N LEU A 25 6.11 -11.41 3.82
CA LEU A 25 4.77 -10.91 4.13
C LEU A 25 3.64 -11.86 3.73
N GLY A 26 3.93 -13.09 3.28
CA GLY A 26 2.97 -14.02 2.67
C GLY A 26 1.80 -14.47 3.57
N GLY A 27 1.68 -13.91 4.77
CA GLY A 27 0.54 -14.04 5.67
C GLY A 27 -0.28 -12.77 5.90
N LEU A 28 0.00 -11.66 5.21
CA LEU A 28 -0.80 -10.44 5.34
C LEU A 28 -2.18 -10.69 4.74
N THR A 29 -3.20 -10.75 5.60
CA THR A 29 -4.59 -10.88 5.18
C THR A 29 -5.25 -9.51 5.11
N TYR A 30 -6.34 -9.41 4.37
CA TYR A 30 -7.18 -8.21 4.35
C TYR A 30 -7.54 -7.72 5.76
N SER A 31 -7.82 -8.65 6.68
CA SER A 31 -8.07 -8.36 8.09
C SER A 31 -6.86 -7.76 8.82
N GLN A 32 -5.63 -8.19 8.53
CA GLN A 32 -4.42 -7.60 9.10
C GLN A 32 -4.17 -6.19 8.54
N ALA A 33 -4.37 -5.99 7.23
CA ALA A 33 -4.26 -4.67 6.62
C ALA A 33 -5.29 -3.69 7.22
N CYS A 34 -6.54 -4.11 7.41
CA CYS A 34 -7.54 -3.32 8.12
C CYS A 34 -7.10 -3.03 9.56
N ALA A 35 -6.59 -4.03 10.29
CA ALA A 35 -6.14 -3.82 11.68
C ALA A 35 -4.98 -2.82 11.80
N LEU A 36 -4.09 -2.73 10.80
CA LEU A 36 -3.01 -1.74 10.75
C LEU A 36 -3.53 -0.32 10.51
N LEU A 37 -4.61 -0.20 9.74
CA LEU A 37 -5.23 1.08 9.41
C LEU A 37 -6.28 1.52 10.44
N GLY A 38 -6.67 0.65 11.38
CA GLY A 38 -7.72 0.91 12.36
C GLY A 38 -9.13 0.76 11.79
N ASP A 39 -10.11 1.38 12.43
CA ASP A 39 -11.55 1.23 12.13
C ASP A 39 -11.91 1.59 10.68
N ASP A 40 -11.23 2.57 10.08
CA ASP A 40 -11.45 3.02 8.69
C ASP A 40 -10.67 2.22 7.63
N GLY A 41 -9.94 1.17 8.02
CA GLY A 41 -9.02 0.46 7.13
C GLY A 41 -9.65 -0.08 5.86
N ALA A 42 -10.85 -0.66 5.96
CA ALA A 42 -11.57 -1.18 4.81
C ALA A 42 -11.98 -0.09 3.80
N GLN A 43 -12.27 1.11 4.29
CA GLN A 43 -12.57 2.26 3.44
C GLN A 43 -11.29 2.78 2.81
N LEU A 44 -10.22 2.96 3.58
CA LEU A 44 -8.93 3.44 3.10
C LEU A 44 -8.30 2.51 2.05
N LEU A 45 -8.41 1.19 2.21
CA LEU A 45 -7.97 0.20 1.21
C LEU A 45 -8.68 0.41 -0.13
N ARG A 46 -10.01 0.49 -0.11
CA ARG A 46 -10.81 0.69 -1.33
C ARG A 46 -10.58 2.05 -1.99
N HIS A 47 -10.47 3.11 -1.17
CA HIS A 47 -10.20 4.45 -1.68
C HIS A 47 -8.78 4.56 -2.22
N GLY A 48 -7.81 3.91 -1.57
CA GLY A 48 -6.42 3.90 -1.99
C GLY A 48 -6.22 3.27 -3.36
N ASP A 49 -6.82 2.10 -3.59
CA ASP A 49 -6.82 1.42 -4.90
C ASP A 49 -7.39 2.29 -6.04
N GLN A 50 -8.52 2.94 -5.78
CA GLN A 50 -9.19 3.77 -6.80
C GLN A 50 -8.50 5.12 -7.02
N ALA A 51 -7.76 5.61 -6.03
CA ALA A 51 -7.14 6.92 -6.07
C ALA A 51 -5.71 6.87 -6.59
N PHE A 52 -4.98 5.78 -6.36
CA PHE A 52 -3.55 5.70 -6.64
C PHE A 52 -3.17 4.44 -7.40
N ASP A 53 -2.51 4.63 -8.54
CA ASP A 53 -1.90 3.56 -9.31
C ASP A 53 -0.43 3.42 -8.89
N ILE A 54 -0.12 2.44 -8.05
CA ILE A 54 1.23 2.21 -7.54
C ILE A 54 1.91 1.13 -8.39
N ASP A 55 3.15 1.39 -8.81
CA ASP A 55 3.95 0.46 -9.60
C ASP A 55 5.17 -0.03 -8.81
N LEU A 56 5.27 -1.35 -8.55
CA LEU A 56 6.32 -1.88 -7.68
C LEU A 56 7.74 -1.78 -8.24
N ASP A 57 7.93 -1.65 -9.55
CA ASP A 57 9.28 -1.50 -10.10
C ASP A 57 9.76 -0.04 -10.09
N ARG A 58 8.81 0.92 -10.09
CA ARG A 58 9.11 2.36 -10.18
C ARG A 58 8.94 3.08 -8.85
N ASP A 59 7.85 2.81 -8.16
CA ASP A 59 7.40 3.55 -6.99
C ASP A 59 7.72 2.83 -5.68
N VAL A 60 8.02 1.54 -5.76
CA VAL A 60 8.33 0.72 -4.59
C VAL A 60 9.82 0.42 -4.53
N TYR A 61 10.41 0.72 -3.39
CA TYR A 61 11.78 0.41 -3.06
C TYR A 61 11.81 -0.67 -1.99
N LEU A 62 12.47 -1.78 -2.30
CA LEU A 62 12.61 -2.91 -1.40
C LEU A 62 14.03 -3.01 -0.84
N GLY A 63 14.15 -2.86 0.47
CA GLY A 63 15.40 -2.95 1.22
C GLY A 63 15.30 -3.98 2.35
N GLY A 64 15.39 -5.27 2.03
CA GLY A 64 15.47 -6.35 3.02
C GLY A 64 14.21 -6.52 3.87
N ASP A 65 14.16 -5.79 5.00
CA ASP A 65 13.04 -5.73 5.95
C ASP A 65 12.24 -4.41 5.88
N LEU A 66 12.67 -3.48 5.04
CA LEU A 66 12.02 -2.20 4.80
C LEU A 66 11.51 -2.11 3.36
N LEU A 67 10.30 -1.60 3.20
CA LEU A 67 9.60 -1.34 1.96
C LEU A 67 9.23 0.14 1.95
N ARG A 68 9.60 0.86 0.91
CA ARG A 68 9.22 2.26 0.72
C ARG A 68 8.38 2.37 -0.52
N VAL A 69 7.19 2.94 -0.41
CA VAL A 69 6.24 3.14 -1.49
C VAL A 69 6.06 4.63 -1.69
N ARG A 70 6.27 5.09 -2.91
CA ARG A 70 6.07 6.48 -3.31
C ARG A 70 4.68 6.59 -3.93
N ILE A 71 3.89 7.54 -3.47
CA ILE A 71 2.52 7.73 -3.92
C ILE A 71 2.37 9.18 -4.32
N GLU A 72 2.12 9.43 -5.59
CA GLU A 72 1.87 10.78 -6.08
C GLU A 72 0.44 11.19 -5.74
N ASP A 73 0.29 12.28 -4.98
CA ASP A 73 -1.01 12.80 -4.57
C ASP A 73 -1.02 14.33 -4.72
N GLU A 74 -1.82 14.82 -5.66
CA GLU A 74 -1.97 16.25 -5.93
C GLU A 74 -2.50 17.06 -4.75
N ARG A 75 -3.09 16.40 -3.75
CA ARG A 75 -3.62 17.03 -2.53
C ARG A 75 -2.54 17.34 -1.50
N LEU A 76 -1.35 16.76 -1.66
CA LEU A 76 -0.22 16.99 -0.75
C LEU A 76 0.65 18.17 -1.21
N THR A 77 1.24 18.87 -0.24
CA THR A 77 2.16 19.99 -0.48
C THR A 77 3.33 19.59 -1.38
N ASN A 78 3.90 18.41 -1.12
CA ASN A 78 5.01 17.87 -1.91
C ASN A 78 4.55 17.08 -3.14
N LYS A 79 3.23 17.00 -3.37
CA LYS A 79 2.58 16.16 -4.38
C LYS A 79 2.95 14.67 -4.32
N LEU A 80 3.64 14.25 -3.26
CA LEU A 80 4.23 12.93 -3.12
C LEU A 80 4.24 12.54 -1.65
N ALA A 81 3.62 11.41 -1.35
CA ALA A 81 3.68 10.72 -0.07
C ALA A 81 4.70 9.58 -0.15
N ILE A 82 5.53 9.45 0.88
CA ILE A 82 6.44 8.31 1.02
C ILE A 82 5.92 7.45 2.17
N VAL A 83 5.41 6.28 1.85
CA VAL A 83 4.97 5.28 2.82
C VAL A 83 6.11 4.31 3.07
N THR A 84 6.55 4.18 4.31
CA THR A 84 7.56 3.22 4.72
C THR A 84 6.91 2.11 5.53
N LEU A 85 7.00 0.87 5.06
CA LEU A 85 6.58 -0.33 5.75
C LEU A 85 7.82 -1.10 6.20
N THR A 86 7.95 -1.37 7.49
CA THR A 86 9.10 -2.08 8.06
C THR A 86 8.59 -3.33 8.78
N GLN A 87 9.12 -4.49 8.41
CA GLN A 87 8.79 -5.75 9.07
C GLN A 87 9.69 -5.94 10.28
N GLN A 88 9.13 -5.85 11.48
CA GLN A 88 9.92 -6.07 12.70
C GLN A 88 10.04 -7.57 13.02
N SER A 89 11.28 -8.05 13.10
CA SER A 89 11.62 -9.45 13.41
C SER A 89 11.44 -9.80 14.90
N ALA A 90 11.37 -8.81 15.80
CA ALA A 90 11.58 -9.01 17.24
C ALA A 90 10.31 -9.31 18.07
N ARG A 91 9.13 -8.84 17.65
CA ARG A 91 7.86 -9.10 18.36
C ARG A 91 6.78 -9.40 17.33
N ARG A 92 6.28 -10.63 17.33
CA ARG A 92 4.96 -10.97 16.75
C ARG A 92 4.75 -10.54 15.29
N ARG A 93 5.80 -10.46 14.46
CA ARG A 93 5.63 -10.23 13.01
C ARG A 93 4.85 -8.94 12.72
N GLN A 94 5.01 -7.94 13.56
CA GLN A 94 4.26 -6.70 13.46
C GLN A 94 4.84 -5.85 12.32
N LEU A 95 3.99 -5.53 11.35
CA LEU A 95 4.34 -4.64 10.25
C LEU A 95 4.17 -3.21 10.75
N GLN A 96 5.26 -2.46 10.83
CA GLN A 96 5.21 -1.05 11.13
C GLN A 96 4.97 -0.30 9.82
N THR A 97 3.95 0.54 9.78
CA THR A 97 3.63 1.35 8.60
C THR A 97 3.66 2.81 8.98
N ASN A 98 4.42 3.61 8.23
CA ASN A 98 4.59 5.03 8.48
C ASN A 98 4.39 5.80 7.18
N CYS A 99 3.66 6.91 7.19
CA CYS A 99 3.58 7.81 6.05
C CYS A 99 4.30 9.12 6.40
N ASP A 100 5.24 9.53 5.56
CA ASP A 100 5.99 10.78 5.73
C ASP A 100 5.08 12.02 5.76
N GLN A 101 3.94 11.93 5.09
CA GLN A 101 2.99 13.04 4.96
C GLN A 101 1.78 12.92 5.89
N CYS A 102 1.53 11.72 6.44
CA CYS A 102 0.38 11.47 7.30
C CYS A 102 0.83 10.67 8.52
N ASP A 103 0.74 11.28 9.70
CA ASP A 103 1.03 10.60 10.97
C ASP A 103 -0.09 9.61 11.38
N VAL A 104 -1.19 9.60 10.61
CA VAL A 104 -2.40 8.80 10.84
C VAL A 104 -2.65 7.83 9.68
N PRO A 105 -3.42 6.74 9.89
CA PRO A 105 -3.87 5.88 8.81
C PRO A 105 -4.60 6.68 7.73
N CYS A 106 -4.01 6.71 6.54
CA CYS A 106 -4.46 7.52 5.42
C CYS A 106 -4.71 6.66 4.17
N VAL A 107 -5.24 7.31 3.13
CA VAL A 107 -5.49 6.66 1.83
C VAL A 107 -4.20 6.17 1.17
N HIS A 108 -3.04 6.77 1.46
CA HIS A 108 -1.74 6.33 0.96
C HIS A 108 -1.34 4.98 1.56
N LEU A 109 -1.50 4.83 2.87
CA LEU A 109 -1.27 3.57 3.57
C LEU A 109 -2.25 2.49 3.06
N GLY A 110 -3.51 2.88 2.86
CA GLY A 110 -4.53 2.02 2.25
C GLY A 110 -4.14 1.54 0.85
N ALA A 111 -3.65 2.43 -0.02
CA ALA A 111 -3.21 2.08 -1.37
C ALA A 111 -2.01 1.11 -1.35
N ALA A 112 -1.00 1.40 -0.53
CA ALA A 112 0.17 0.53 -0.38
C ALA A 112 -0.21 -0.87 0.14
N LEU A 113 -1.10 -0.95 1.13
CA LEU A 113 -1.57 -2.22 1.69
C LEU A 113 -2.49 -2.98 0.72
N HIS A 114 -3.36 -2.29 -0.02
CA HIS A 114 -4.22 -2.92 -1.01
C HIS A 114 -3.40 -3.54 -2.13
N TYR A 115 -2.42 -2.80 -2.63
CA TYR A 115 -1.48 -3.29 -3.63
C TYR A 115 -0.74 -4.56 -3.15
N LEU A 116 -0.28 -4.57 -1.90
CA LEU A 116 0.36 -5.77 -1.31
C LEU A 116 -0.59 -6.97 -1.22
N LEU A 117 -1.88 -6.76 -1.04
CA LEU A 117 -2.89 -7.83 -1.00
C LEU A 117 -3.25 -8.35 -2.41
N ASP A 118 -3.28 -7.46 -3.41
CA ASP A 118 -3.58 -7.79 -4.82
C ASP A 118 -2.42 -8.54 -5.50
N SER A 119 -1.19 -8.26 -5.08
CA SER A 119 0.04 -8.92 -5.57
C SER A 119 0.23 -10.37 -5.07
N LYS A 120 -0.86 -11.10 -4.81
CA LYS A 120 -0.87 -12.48 -4.30
C LYS A 120 -1.49 -13.42 -5.32
#